data_AF-A0A373NIP9-F1
#
_entry.id   AF-A0A373NIP9-F1
#
_cell.length_a   1.000
_cell.length_b   1.000
_cell.length_c   1.000
_cell.angle_alpha   90.00
_cell.angle_beta   90.00
_cell.angle_gamma   90.00
#
_symmetry.space_group_name_H-M   'P 1'
#
loop_
_entity.id
_entity.type
_entity.pdbx_description
1 polymer ?
#
loop_
_entity_poly.entity_id
_entity_poly.type
_entity_poly.pdbx_seq_one_letter_code
_entity_poly.pdbx_strand_id
1 'polypeptide(L)'
;MSEYKKYFEAYCREHDLELRLSFEMPIGYETANGTFDVSSRTVFINAEKLNKEPEYSKLFYLFHELRHASQYLERERFNETIKRSIQYIMMFDGTCYKLAGNRYLKCRLKGDEEYFNNLYLGQPHEVDANRFAYEQARKICGDSVGLKKLVDFWMPRQMISNDVYDKVFALIDEKTKMMA
;
A
#
# COMPACT_ATOMS: atom_id res chain seq x y z
N MET A 1 3.00 -2.35 21.69
CA MET A 1 2.25 -1.10 21.48
C MET A 1 3.14 0.14 21.58
N SER A 2 4.03 0.24 22.57
CA SER A 2 4.95 1.39 22.73
C SER A 2 5.87 1.61 21.52
N GLU A 3 6.34 0.53 20.88
CA GLU A 3 7.24 0.62 19.73
C GLU A 3 6.58 1.23 18.50
N TYR A 4 5.38 0.77 18.12
CA TYR A 4 4.62 1.37 17.01
C TYR A 4 4.42 2.87 17.21
N LYS A 5 3.98 3.28 18.40
CA LYS A 5 3.68 4.68 18.72
C LYS A 5 4.92 5.57 18.57
N LYS A 6 6.08 5.11 19.03
CA LYS A 6 7.35 5.85 18.90
C LYS A 6 7.66 6.19 17.43
N TYR A 7 7.62 5.19 16.55
CA TYR A 7 7.96 5.38 15.13
C TYR A 7 6.86 6.13 14.37
N PHE A 8 5.59 5.88 14.69
CA PHE A 8 4.46 6.62 14.15
C PHE A 8 4.56 8.12 14.45
N GLU A 9 4.79 8.50 15.71
CA GLU A 9 4.90 9.91 16.10
C GLU A 9 6.14 10.59 15.49
N ALA A 10 7.25 9.86 15.37
CA ALA A 10 8.44 10.38 14.70
C ALA A 10 8.17 10.68 13.23
N TYR A 11 7.52 9.76 12.51
CA TYR A 11 7.14 9.93 11.12
C TYR A 11 6.19 11.12 10.93
N CYS A 12 5.14 11.20 11.75
CA CYS A 12 4.17 12.30 11.68
C CYS A 12 4.84 13.66 11.87
N ARG A 13 5.80 13.78 12.80
CA ARG A 13 6.57 15.01 13.00
C ARG A 13 7.51 15.34 11.84
N GLU A 14 8.18 14.35 11.28
CA GLU A 14 9.11 14.54 10.16
C GLU A 14 8.39 14.99 8.88
N HIS A 15 7.17 14.48 8.66
CA HIS A 15 6.36 14.73 7.47
C HIS A 15 5.29 15.81 7.65
N ASP A 16 5.17 16.41 8.84
CA ASP A 16 4.11 17.37 9.19
C ASP A 16 2.69 16.82 8.90
N LEU A 17 2.46 15.57 9.31
CA LEU A 17 1.21 14.84 9.08
C LEU A 17 0.39 14.71 10.37
N GLU A 18 -0.87 15.13 10.31
CA GLU A 18 -1.86 14.89 11.36
C GLU A 18 -2.61 13.57 11.09
N LEU A 19 -2.08 12.47 11.66
CA LEU A 19 -2.63 11.12 11.53
C LEU A 19 -3.09 10.56 12.87
N ARG A 20 -3.93 9.52 12.81
CA ARG A 20 -4.28 8.66 13.95
C ARG A 20 -3.65 7.28 13.78
N LEU A 21 -3.30 6.65 14.90
CA LEU A 21 -2.87 5.25 14.95
C LEU A 21 -3.95 4.44 15.68
N SER A 22 -4.47 3.40 15.04
CA SER A 22 -5.41 2.45 15.61
C SER A 22 -4.89 1.03 15.52
N PHE A 23 -5.25 0.21 16.50
CA PHE A 23 -5.00 -1.23 16.49
C PHE A 23 -6.29 -2.05 16.32
N GLU A 24 -7.44 -1.37 16.25
CA GLU A 24 -8.74 -1.96 15.97
C GLU A 24 -8.97 -1.93 14.46
N MET A 25 -8.83 -3.08 13.81
CA MET A 25 -8.99 -3.18 12.35
C MET A 25 -10.43 -2.86 11.93
N PRO A 26 -10.62 -2.09 10.84
CA PRO A 26 -11.96 -1.79 10.36
C PRO A 26 -12.66 -3.03 9.79
N ILE A 27 -13.99 -3.00 9.75
CA ILE A 27 -14.82 -4.09 9.22
C ILE A 27 -14.41 -4.40 7.78
N GLY A 28 -14.17 -5.68 7.48
CA GLY A 28 -13.70 -6.17 6.18
C GLY A 28 -12.17 -6.20 6.02
N TYR A 29 -11.42 -5.74 7.01
CA TYR A 29 -9.95 -5.76 7.03
C TYR A 29 -9.37 -6.53 8.24
N GLU A 30 -10.17 -7.36 8.89
CA GLU A 30 -9.81 -8.09 10.11
C GLU A 30 -8.58 -9.00 9.92
N THR A 31 -8.37 -9.45 8.68
CA THR A 31 -7.25 -10.33 8.32
C THR A 31 -6.07 -9.59 7.70
N ALA A 32 -6.16 -8.29 7.43
CA ALA A 32 -5.05 -7.48 6.93
C ALA A 32 -3.98 -7.28 8.02
N ASN A 33 -2.72 -7.04 7.61
CA ASN A 33 -1.64 -6.71 8.55
C ASN A 33 -1.68 -5.23 8.97
N GLY A 34 -2.12 -4.37 8.05
CA GLY A 34 -2.39 -2.96 8.25
C GLY A 34 -3.31 -2.45 7.14
N THR A 35 -3.76 -1.20 7.29
CA THR A 35 -4.41 -0.44 6.22
C THR A 35 -4.38 1.05 6.59
N PHE A 36 -4.32 1.93 5.59
CA PHE A 36 -4.50 3.36 5.76
C PHE A 36 -5.87 3.81 5.22
N ASP A 37 -6.66 4.46 6.07
CA ASP A 37 -7.90 5.12 5.64
C ASP A 37 -7.70 6.62 5.47
N VAL A 38 -7.81 7.08 4.22
CA VAL A 38 -7.66 8.48 3.84
C VAL A 38 -8.73 9.36 4.49
N SER A 39 -9.96 8.84 4.64
CA SER A 39 -11.12 9.62 5.11
C SER A 39 -10.98 10.02 6.59
N SER A 40 -10.65 9.04 7.44
CA SER A 40 -10.41 9.27 8.88
C SER A 40 -8.97 9.67 9.20
N ARG A 41 -8.06 9.63 8.21
CA ARG A 41 -6.60 9.82 8.37
C ARG A 41 -6.02 8.88 9.42
N THR A 42 -6.43 7.62 9.38
CA THR A 42 -6.04 6.62 10.38
C THR A 42 -5.18 5.54 9.75
N VAL A 43 -4.01 5.32 10.33
CA VAL A 43 -3.17 4.14 10.11
C VAL A 43 -3.66 3.05 11.06
N PHE A 44 -4.13 1.95 10.51
CA PHE A 44 -4.54 0.77 11.25
C PHE A 44 -3.44 -0.29 11.17
N ILE A 45 -3.09 -0.88 12.31
CA ILE A 45 -2.14 -1.99 12.38
C ILE A 45 -2.76 -3.13 13.16
N ASN A 46 -2.74 -4.33 12.59
CA ASN A 46 -3.27 -5.52 13.24
C ASN A 46 -2.27 -6.06 14.28
N ALA A 47 -2.18 -5.37 15.42
CA ALA A 47 -1.21 -5.68 16.46
C ALA A 47 -1.44 -7.07 17.08
N GLU A 48 -2.69 -7.56 17.10
CA GLU A 48 -3.01 -8.92 17.56
C GLU A 48 -2.41 -9.96 16.62
N LYS A 49 -2.68 -9.86 15.31
CA LYS A 49 -2.13 -10.78 14.31
C LYS A 49 -0.60 -10.75 14.28
N LEU A 50 -0.02 -9.55 14.39
CA LEU A 50 1.43 -9.35 14.31
C LEU A 50 2.16 -9.58 15.64
N ASN A 51 1.50 -9.95 16.74
CA ASN A 51 2.12 -9.95 18.07
C ASN A 51 3.37 -10.86 18.18
N LYS A 52 3.33 -12.02 17.51
CA LYS A 52 4.40 -13.03 17.46
C LYS A 52 5.39 -12.82 16.33
N GLU A 53 5.12 -11.87 15.44
CA GLU A 53 6.03 -11.53 14.35
C GLU A 53 7.27 -10.80 14.90
N PRO A 54 8.43 -10.96 14.26
CA PRO A 54 9.64 -10.24 14.62
C PRO A 54 9.47 -8.73 14.40
N GLU A 55 10.27 -7.93 15.12
CA GLU A 55 10.16 -6.47 15.12
C GLU A 55 10.24 -5.88 13.70
N TYR A 56 11.14 -6.37 12.84
CA TYR A 56 11.25 -5.89 11.47
C TYR A 56 9.94 -6.05 10.66
N SER A 57 9.15 -7.10 10.93
CA SER A 57 7.89 -7.38 10.24
C SER A 57 6.81 -6.40 10.69
N LYS A 58 6.73 -6.16 12.00
CA LYS A 58 5.88 -5.14 12.62
C LYS A 58 6.17 -3.75 12.03
N LEU A 59 7.44 -3.36 12.00
CA LEU A 59 7.85 -2.05 11.47
C LEU A 59 7.64 -1.94 9.97
N PHE A 60 7.85 -3.02 9.21
CA PHE A 60 7.57 -3.03 7.77
C PHE A 60 6.12 -2.64 7.50
N TYR A 61 5.15 -3.30 8.14
CA TYR A 61 3.74 -2.97 7.93
C TYR A 61 3.39 -1.57 8.43
N LEU A 62 3.96 -1.10 9.55
CA LEU A 62 3.76 0.28 9.99
C LEU A 62 4.23 1.30 8.96
N PHE A 63 5.47 1.17 8.47
CA PHE A 63 6.04 2.14 7.53
C PHE A 63 5.41 2.03 6.14
N HIS A 64 4.90 0.86 5.76
CA HIS A 64 4.12 0.67 4.55
C HIS A 64 2.84 1.54 4.60
N GLU A 65 2.04 1.43 5.66
CA GLU A 65 0.81 2.23 5.79
C GLU A 65 1.09 3.73 5.97
N LEU A 66 2.16 4.09 6.69
CA LEU A 66 2.61 5.49 6.78
C LEU A 66 3.02 6.05 5.42
N ARG A 67 3.66 5.23 4.57
CA ARG A 67 4.01 5.64 3.22
C ARG A 67 2.77 5.87 2.37
N HIS A 68 1.74 5.04 2.49
CA HIS A 68 0.44 5.33 1.88
C HIS A 68 -0.13 6.65 2.38
N ALA A 69 -0.06 6.94 3.67
CA ALA A 69 -0.52 8.22 4.20
C ALA A 69 0.17 9.41 3.52
N SER A 70 1.50 9.39 3.36
CA SER A 70 2.22 10.41 2.60
C SER A 70 1.82 10.43 1.11
N GLN A 71 1.68 9.27 0.47
CA GLN A 71 1.29 9.21 -0.95
C GLN A 71 -0.07 9.87 -1.20
N TYR A 72 -1.04 9.71 -0.28
CA TYR A 72 -2.38 10.30 -0.40
C TYR A 72 -2.46 11.76 0.06
N LEU A 73 -1.76 12.12 1.14
CA LEU A 73 -1.88 13.45 1.76
C LEU A 73 -0.85 14.46 1.27
N GLU A 74 0.31 14.00 0.81
CA GLU A 74 1.42 14.83 0.32
C GLU A 74 1.69 14.57 -1.16
N ARG A 75 0.64 14.39 -1.97
CA ARG A 75 0.72 13.95 -3.38
C ARG A 75 1.78 14.67 -4.20
N GLU A 76 1.97 15.98 -3.99
CA GLU A 76 2.94 16.79 -4.72
C GLU A 76 4.41 16.41 -4.49
N ARG A 77 4.72 15.65 -3.43
CA ARG A 77 6.07 15.14 -3.16
C ARG A 77 6.43 13.91 -4.00
N PHE A 78 5.47 13.34 -4.72
CA PHE A 78 5.63 12.11 -5.47
C PHE A 78 5.62 12.37 -6.98
N ASN A 79 6.20 11.47 -7.75
CA ASN A 79 6.14 11.55 -9.22
C ASN A 79 4.73 11.23 -9.75
N GLU A 80 4.49 11.59 -11.01
CA GLU A 80 3.18 11.40 -11.65
C GLU A 80 2.72 9.94 -11.70
N THR A 81 3.64 8.99 -11.80
CA THR A 81 3.31 7.55 -11.77
C THR A 81 2.67 7.16 -10.43
N ILE A 82 3.24 7.58 -9.31
CA ILE A 82 2.65 7.34 -7.98
C ILE A 82 1.33 8.09 -7.85
N LYS A 83 1.31 9.40 -8.16
CA LYS A 83 0.10 10.24 -8.06
C LYS A 83 -1.09 9.68 -8.84
N ARG A 84 -0.82 9.07 -10.00
CA ARG A 84 -1.83 8.38 -10.83
C ARG A 84 -2.21 7.04 -10.23
N SER A 85 -1.24 6.19 -9.90
CA SER A 85 -1.49 4.81 -9.48
C SER A 85 -2.31 4.68 -8.20
N ILE A 86 -2.17 5.60 -7.23
CA ILE A 86 -2.98 5.57 -5.98
C ILE A 86 -4.49 5.73 -6.21
N GLN A 87 -4.91 6.09 -7.42
CA GLN A 87 -6.33 6.16 -7.77
C GLN A 87 -6.89 4.80 -8.19
N TYR A 88 -6.06 3.77 -8.32
CA TYR A 88 -6.42 2.46 -8.85
C TYR A 88 -6.01 1.36 -7.88
N ILE A 89 -6.86 0.36 -7.71
CA ILE A 89 -6.55 -0.88 -6.98
C ILE A 89 -6.81 -2.04 -7.94
N MET A 90 -5.80 -2.86 -8.20
CA MET A 90 -5.91 -4.01 -9.10
C MET A 90 -5.68 -5.30 -8.32
N MET A 91 -6.68 -6.16 -8.22
CA MET A 91 -6.63 -7.43 -7.51
C MET A 91 -6.08 -8.56 -8.40
N PHE A 92 -5.56 -9.62 -7.77
CA PHE A 92 -5.02 -10.81 -8.44
C PHE A 92 -6.02 -11.56 -9.33
N ASP A 93 -7.33 -11.36 -9.15
CA ASP A 93 -8.39 -12.04 -9.92
C ASP A 93 -8.91 -11.21 -11.12
N GLY A 94 -8.23 -10.10 -11.41
CA GLY A 94 -8.60 -9.13 -12.44
C GLY A 94 -9.71 -8.15 -12.03
N THR A 95 -10.19 -8.21 -10.78
CA THR A 95 -11.06 -7.17 -10.23
C THR A 95 -10.27 -5.89 -10.05
N CYS A 96 -10.79 -4.77 -10.56
CA CYS A 96 -10.15 -3.47 -10.42
C CYS A 96 -11.11 -2.44 -9.83
N TYR A 97 -10.57 -1.50 -9.09
CA TYR A 97 -11.28 -0.36 -8.54
C TYR A 97 -10.60 0.93 -8.96
N LYS A 98 -11.40 1.95 -9.26
CA LYS A 98 -10.94 3.32 -9.48
C LYS A 98 -11.59 4.24 -8.46
N LEU A 99 -10.79 5.04 -7.78
CA LEU A 99 -11.26 6.11 -6.91
C LEU A 99 -11.79 7.27 -7.77
N ALA A 100 -13.08 7.56 -7.64
CA ALA A 100 -13.75 8.69 -8.30
C ALA A 100 -14.47 9.55 -7.26
N GLY A 101 -13.84 10.64 -6.82
CA GLY A 101 -14.29 11.37 -5.64
C GLY A 101 -14.15 10.50 -4.39
N ASN A 102 -15.25 10.27 -3.66
CA ASN A 102 -15.27 9.44 -2.43
C ASN A 102 -15.82 8.02 -2.65
N ARG A 103 -15.91 7.55 -3.91
CA ARG A 103 -16.40 6.20 -4.21
C ARG A 103 -15.41 5.41 -5.06
N TYR A 104 -15.38 4.10 -4.85
CA TYR A 104 -14.67 3.17 -5.72
C TYR A 104 -15.61 2.64 -6.80
N LEU A 105 -15.27 2.89 -8.06
CA LEU A 105 -15.94 2.30 -9.22
C LEU A 105 -15.27 0.96 -9.53
N LYS A 106 -16.07 -0.11 -9.52
CA LYS A 106 -15.59 -1.48 -9.73
C LYS A 106 -15.73 -1.90 -11.19
N CYS A 107 -14.67 -2.45 -11.77
CA CYS A 107 -14.74 -3.17 -13.05
C CYS A 107 -13.95 -4.48 -12.98
N ARG A 108 -14.04 -5.29 -14.04
CA ARG A 108 -13.23 -6.51 -14.17
C ARG A 108 -12.53 -6.55 -15.51
N LEU A 109 -11.23 -6.82 -15.48
CA LEU A 109 -10.40 -7.05 -16.65
C LEU A 109 -10.31 -8.55 -16.92
N LYS A 110 -10.14 -8.92 -18.20
CA LYS A 110 -9.87 -10.30 -18.61
C LYS A 110 -8.38 -10.48 -18.82
N GLY A 111 -7.83 -11.61 -18.38
CA GLY A 111 -6.41 -11.93 -18.43
C GLY A 111 -6.13 -13.21 -17.66
N ASP A 112 -4.90 -13.69 -17.75
CA ASP A 112 -4.43 -14.83 -16.97
C ASP A 112 -4.04 -14.43 -15.53
N GLU A 113 -4.00 -15.42 -14.65
CA GLU A 113 -3.73 -15.23 -13.21
C GLU A 113 -2.29 -14.73 -12.96
N GLU A 114 -1.31 -15.19 -13.74
CA GLU A 114 0.08 -14.77 -13.60
C GLU A 114 0.24 -13.27 -13.92
N TYR A 115 -0.41 -12.81 -14.98
CA TYR A 115 -0.47 -11.40 -15.37
C TYR A 115 -1.07 -10.53 -14.27
N PHE A 116 -2.22 -10.92 -13.71
CA PHE A 116 -2.85 -10.14 -12.63
C PHE A 116 -2.08 -10.22 -11.32
N ASN A 117 -1.42 -11.32 -11.01
CA ASN A 117 -0.55 -11.42 -9.84
C ASN A 117 0.64 -10.44 -9.95
N ASN A 118 1.27 -10.38 -11.12
CA ASN A 118 2.35 -9.44 -11.38
C ASN A 118 1.87 -7.98 -11.35
N LEU A 119 0.66 -7.68 -11.86
CA LEU A 119 0.05 -6.35 -11.75
C LEU A 119 -0.27 -5.98 -10.30
N TYR A 120 -0.83 -6.90 -9.51
CA TYR A 120 -1.19 -6.71 -8.11
C TYR A 120 0.03 -6.38 -7.25
N LEU A 121 1.09 -7.19 -7.36
CA LEU A 121 2.34 -6.97 -6.61
C LEU A 121 3.16 -5.79 -7.14
N GLY A 122 3.03 -5.50 -8.43
CA GLY A 122 3.85 -4.49 -9.10
C GLY A 122 3.26 -3.10 -9.12
N GLN A 123 2.09 -2.87 -8.49
CA GLN A 123 1.44 -1.56 -8.50
C GLN A 123 2.44 -0.48 -8.06
N PRO A 124 2.60 0.62 -8.81
CA PRO A 124 3.69 1.55 -8.54
C PRO A 124 3.70 2.12 -7.11
N HIS A 125 2.53 2.45 -6.55
CA HIS A 125 2.40 2.94 -5.18
C HIS A 125 2.70 1.86 -4.12
N GLU A 126 2.32 0.60 -4.37
CA GLU A 126 2.66 -0.53 -3.51
C GLU A 126 4.15 -0.81 -3.51
N VAL A 127 4.78 -0.80 -4.69
CA VAL A 127 6.23 -0.99 -4.83
C VAL A 127 7.02 0.11 -4.12
N ASP A 128 6.58 1.38 -4.23
CA ASP A 128 7.15 2.49 -3.47
C ASP A 128 6.97 2.29 -1.95
N ALA A 129 5.77 1.91 -1.50
CA ALA A 129 5.49 1.65 -0.09
C ALA A 129 6.35 0.51 0.48
N ASN A 130 6.46 -0.60 -0.24
CA ASN A 130 7.25 -1.77 0.15
C ASN A 130 8.75 -1.46 0.21
N ARG A 131 9.29 -0.71 -0.76
CA ARG A 131 10.70 -0.28 -0.75
C ARG A 131 10.97 0.66 0.43
N PHE A 132 10.11 1.64 0.64
CA PHE A 132 10.24 2.57 1.75
C PHE A 132 10.20 1.84 3.11
N ALA A 133 9.21 0.96 3.29
CA ALA A 133 9.04 0.15 4.49
C ALA A 133 10.26 -0.73 4.78
N TYR A 134 10.77 -1.41 3.75
CA TYR A 134 11.98 -2.21 3.85
C TYR A 134 13.19 -1.37 4.29
N GLU A 135 13.40 -0.20 3.68
CA GLU A 135 14.51 0.67 4.04
C GLU A 135 14.43 1.17 5.49
N GLN A 136 13.24 1.55 5.96
CA GLN A 136 13.06 2.00 7.34
C GLN A 136 13.25 0.86 8.34
N ALA A 137 12.61 -0.29 8.10
CA ALA A 137 12.77 -1.47 8.94
C ALA A 137 14.24 -1.93 8.99
N ARG A 138 14.95 -1.91 7.85
CA ARG A 138 16.38 -2.24 7.78
C ARG A 138 17.26 -1.26 8.54
N LYS A 139 16.98 0.04 8.48
CA LYS A 139 17.72 1.07 9.25
C LYS A 139 17.61 0.85 10.76
N ILE A 140 16.46 0.38 11.23
CA ILE A 140 16.16 0.22 12.65
C ILE A 140 16.60 -1.15 13.18
N CYS A 141 16.22 -2.23 12.50
CA CYS A 141 16.44 -3.60 12.96
C CYS A 141 17.71 -4.24 12.38
N GLY A 142 18.40 -3.57 11.46
CA GLY A 142 19.49 -4.14 10.69
C GLY A 142 19.02 -5.04 9.55
N ASP A 143 19.98 -5.54 8.77
CA ASP A 143 19.70 -6.48 7.68
C ASP A 143 19.44 -7.89 8.23
N SER A 144 18.46 -8.59 7.67
CA SER A 144 18.16 -9.97 8.04
C SER A 144 17.58 -10.76 6.87
N VAL A 145 17.79 -12.08 6.87
CA VAL A 145 17.19 -12.99 5.89
C VAL A 145 15.65 -12.92 5.93
N GLY A 146 15.10 -12.77 7.14
CA GLY A 146 13.65 -12.66 7.33
C GLY A 146 13.06 -11.39 6.71
N LEU A 147 13.70 -10.24 6.91
CA LEU A 147 13.26 -8.97 6.33
C LEU A 147 13.37 -9.00 4.79
N LYS A 148 14.45 -9.59 4.24
CA LYS A 148 14.58 -9.79 2.78
C LYS A 148 13.45 -10.65 2.23
N LYS A 149 13.18 -11.80 2.85
CA LYS A 149 12.06 -12.68 2.44
C LYS A 149 10.71 -11.98 2.51
N LEU A 150 10.50 -11.13 3.52
CA LEU A 150 9.26 -10.37 3.68
C LEU A 150 9.06 -9.37 2.53
N VAL A 151 10.09 -8.57 2.21
CA VAL A 151 9.97 -7.62 1.08
C VAL A 151 9.87 -8.36 -0.25
N ASP A 152 10.65 -9.43 -0.46
CA ASP A 152 10.62 -10.23 -1.69
C ASP A 152 9.24 -10.85 -1.94
N PHE A 153 8.51 -11.22 -0.87
CA PHE A 153 7.15 -11.73 -0.97
C PHE A 153 6.16 -10.68 -1.50
N TRP A 154 6.34 -9.40 -1.13
CA TRP A 154 5.47 -8.29 -1.52
C TRP A 154 5.94 -7.55 -2.77
N MET A 155 6.99 -8.03 -3.43
CA MET A 155 7.54 -7.42 -4.64
C MET A 155 7.21 -8.27 -5.86
N PRO A 156 7.01 -7.66 -7.04
CA PRO A 156 6.72 -8.42 -8.25
C PRO A 156 7.95 -9.23 -8.67
N ARG A 157 7.73 -10.46 -9.15
CA ARG A 157 8.83 -11.29 -9.69
C ARG A 157 9.40 -10.70 -10.97
N GLN A 158 8.55 -10.03 -11.76
CA GLN A 158 8.94 -9.34 -12.97
C GLN A 158 8.43 -7.90 -12.92
N MET A 159 9.35 -6.96 -13.11
CA MET A 159 8.96 -5.55 -13.20
C MET A 159 8.10 -5.32 -14.44
N ILE A 160 6.89 -4.83 -14.21
CA ILE A 160 6.00 -4.33 -15.24
C ILE A 160 6.37 -2.87 -15.52
N SER A 161 6.47 -2.49 -16.79
CA SER A 161 6.80 -1.11 -17.16
C SER A 161 5.65 -0.16 -16.88
N ASN A 162 5.98 1.12 -16.64
CA ASN A 162 4.97 2.16 -16.45
C ASN A 162 4.01 2.27 -17.65
N ASP A 163 4.50 2.05 -18.88
CA ASP A 163 3.67 2.04 -20.09
C ASP A 163 2.55 0.98 -20.05
N VAL A 164 2.81 -0.18 -19.41
CA VAL A 164 1.78 -1.21 -19.24
C VAL A 164 0.75 -0.74 -18.21
N TYR A 165 1.19 -0.17 -17.08
CA TYR A 165 0.28 0.41 -16.10
C TYR A 165 -0.58 1.53 -16.70
N ASP A 166 -0.01 2.42 -17.50
CA ASP A 166 -0.75 3.50 -18.15
C ASP A 166 -1.86 2.96 -19.08
N LYS A 167 -1.60 1.86 -19.79
CA LYS A 167 -2.61 1.16 -20.61
C LYS A 167 -3.68 0.51 -19.75
N VAL A 168 -3.31 -0.13 -18.64
CA VAL A 168 -4.27 -0.76 -17.72
C VAL A 168 -5.16 0.29 -17.05
N PHE A 169 -4.58 1.41 -16.59
CA PHE A 169 -5.32 2.53 -16.03
C PHE A 169 -6.30 3.12 -17.05
N ALA A 170 -5.88 3.32 -18.30
CA ALA A 170 -6.76 3.78 -19.36
C ALA A 170 -7.92 2.81 -19.64
N LEU A 171 -7.68 1.49 -19.58
CA LEU A 171 -8.72 0.48 -19.75
C LEU A 171 -9.71 0.47 -18.57
N ILE A 172 -9.23 0.67 -17.34
CA ILE A 172 -10.09 0.85 -16.17
C ILE A 172 -10.91 2.14 -16.32
N ASP A 173 -10.30 3.24 -16.77
CA ASP A 173 -11.01 4.49 -17.02
C ASP A 173 -12.15 4.32 -18.02
N GLU A 174 -11.91 3.60 -19.13
CA GLU A 174 -12.92 3.31 -20.14
C GLU A 174 -14.08 2.50 -19.56
N LYS A 175 -13.78 1.41 -18.85
CA LYS A 175 -14.80 0.53 -18.26
C LYS A 175 -15.61 1.19 -17.15
N THR A 176 -14.99 2.06 -16.37
CA THR A 176 -15.66 2.75 -15.25
C THR A 176 -16.43 3.98 -15.71
N LYS A 177 -16.06 4.62 -16.82
CA LYS A 177 -16.87 5.69 -17.45
C LYS A 177 -18.23 5.20 -17.92
N MET A 178 -18.34 3.95 -18.38
CA MET A 178 -19.63 3.37 -18.78
C MET A 178 -20.58 3.09 -17.59
N MET A 179 -20.09 3.27 -16.34
CA MET A 179 -20.80 2.95 -15.10
C MET A 179 -21.12 4.17 -14.24
N ALA A 180 -20.66 5.35 -14.66
CA ALA A 180 -20.91 6.65 -14.00
C ALA A 180 -22.06 7.39 -14.69
#